data_AF-A0A6A6EM34-F1
#
_entry.id   AF-A0A6A6EM34-F1
#
_cell.length_a   1.000
_cell.length_b   1.000
_cell.length_c   1.000
_cell.angle_alpha   90.00
_cell.angle_beta   90.00
_cell.angle_gamma   90.00
#
_symmetry.space_group_name_H-M   'P 1'
#
loop_
_entity.id
_entity.type
_entity.pdbx_description
1 polymer ?
#
loop_
_entity_poly.entity_id
_entity_poly.type
_entity_poly.pdbx_seq_one_letter_code
_entity_poly.pdbx_strand_id
1 'polypeptide(L)' 'MRLINSSRLTLSEFVEPNNPDYAILLHSRSVYEASFQEFVAKSSPQKSGFRKIQEFCNL' A
#
# COMPACT_ATOMS: atom_id res chain seq x y z
N MET A 1 9.48 8.45 1.29
CA MET A 1 8.12 8.26 0.73
C MET A 1 7.40 9.60 0.68
N ARG A 2 6.60 9.88 -0.37
CA ARG A 2 5.83 11.12 -0.49
C ARG A 2 4.34 10.82 -0.51
N LEU A 3 3.58 11.43 0.38
CA LEU A 3 2.12 11.31 0.45
C LEU A 3 1.47 12.66 0.17
N ILE A 4 0.28 12.66 -0.42
CA ILE A 4 -0.53 13.86 -0.59
C ILE A 4 -1.41 14.03 0.66
N ASN A 5 -1.31 15.18 1.32
CA ASN A 5 -2.25 15.59 2.34
C ASN A 5 -3.45 16.28 1.67
N SER A 6 -4.59 15.61 1.57
CA SER A 6 -5.77 16.12 0.86
C SER A 6 -6.40 17.35 1.53
N SER A 7 -6.30 17.48 2.85
CA SER A 7 -6.84 18.64 3.57
C SER A 7 -5.99 19.90 3.40
N ARG A 8 -4.67 19.73 3.31
CA ARG A 8 -3.70 20.84 3.16
C ARG A 8 -3.26 21.09 1.72
N LEU A 9 -3.58 20.18 0.81
CA LEU A 9 -3.12 20.18 -0.59
C LEU A 9 -1.58 20.26 -0.72
N THR A 10 -0.87 19.66 0.24
CA THR A 10 0.60 19.63 0.27
C THR A 10 1.14 18.23 0.10
N LEU A 11 2.34 18.12 -0.45
CA LEU A 11 3.12 16.88 -0.39
C LEU A 11 3.85 16.82 0.96
N SER A 12 3.66 15.72 1.68
CA SER A 12 4.41 15.42 2.89
C SER A 12 5.44 14.34 2.59
N GLU A 13 6.69 14.61 2.94
CA GLU A 13 7.78 13.67 2.80
C GLU A 13 8.06 12.97 4.14
N PHE A 14 8.08 11.64 4.08
CA PHE A 14 8.38 10.77 5.21
C PHE A 14 9.67 10.02 4.88
N VAL A 15 10.65 10.12 5.76
CA VAL A 15 11.91 9.39 5.70
C VAL A 15 11.90 8.35 6.81
N GLU A 16 12.38 7.14 6.53
CA GLU A 16 12.45 6.07 7.52
C GLU A 16 13.21 6.54 8.77
N PRO A 17 12.75 6.15 9.98
CA PRO A 17 11.68 5.19 10.27
C PRO A 17 10.27 5.82 10.37
N ASN A 18 10.11 7.12 10.11
CA ASN A 18 8.88 7.87 10.38
C ASN A 18 7.76 7.66 9.33
N ASN A 19 7.68 6.47 8.72
CA ASN A 19 6.61 6.18 7.78
C ASN A 19 5.32 5.89 8.56
N PRO A 20 4.20 6.57 8.24
CA PRO A 20 2.93 6.28 8.91
C PRO A 20 2.42 4.88 8.56
N ASP A 21 1.79 4.20 9.52
CA ASP A 21 1.29 2.82 9.36
C ASP A 21 0.30 2.68 8.19
N TYR A 22 -0.50 3.71 7.92
CA TYR A 22 -1.45 3.70 6.79
C TYR A 22 -0.77 3.79 5.42
N ALA A 23 0.53 4.07 5.35
CA ALA A 23 1.26 4.09 4.09
C ALA A 23 1.62 2.69 3.56
N ILE A 24 1.24 1.64 4.30
CA ILE A 24 1.34 0.24 3.89
C ILE A 24 0.59 -0.02 2.57
N LEU A 25 -0.34 0.82 2.12
CA LEU A 25 -1.04 0.60 0.84
C LEU A 25 -0.40 1.28 -0.38
N LEU A 26 0.84 1.76 -0.29
CA LEU A 26 1.55 2.21 -1.48
C LEU A 26 1.82 1.03 -2.41
N HIS A 27 1.07 0.99 -3.51
CA HIS A 27 1.31 0.14 -4.64
C HIS A 27 2.61 0.60 -5.31
N SER A 28 3.72 -0.04 -4.96
CA SER A 28 4.91 0.06 -5.81
C SER A 28 4.57 -0.61 -7.15
N ARG A 29 5.08 -0.13 -8.30
CA ARG A 29 4.90 -0.84 -9.59
C ARG A 29 5.79 -2.10 -9.65
N SER A 30 5.79 -2.87 -8.57
CA SER A 30 6.57 -4.08 -8.38
C SER A 30 5.75 -5.28 -8.85
N VAL A 31 6.43 -6.27 -9.43
CA VAL A 31 5.82 -7.55 -9.83
C VAL A 31 5.23 -8.31 -8.64
N TYR A 32 5.63 -7.97 -7.42
CA TYR A 32 5.15 -8.56 -6.17
C TYR A 32 3.93 -7.85 -5.58
N GLU A 33 3.44 -6.78 -6.20
CA GLU A 33 2.25 -6.07 -5.75
C GLU A 33 1.01 -6.62 -6.47
N ALA A 34 -0.06 -6.85 -5.71
CA ALA A 34 -1.33 -7.28 -6.26
C ALA A 34 -2.07 -6.07 -6.84
N SER A 35 -2.62 -6.21 -8.04
CA SER A 35 -3.60 -5.25 -8.54
C SER A 35 -4.92 -5.41 -7.79
N PHE A 36 -5.78 -4.39 -7.84
CA PHE A 36 -7.12 -4.48 -7.25
C PHE A 36 -7.93 -5.66 -7.83
N GLN A 37 -7.83 -5.89 -9.13
CA GLN A 37 -8.52 -6.99 -9.82
C GLN A 37 -8.04 -8.36 -9.31
N GLU A 38 -6.73 -8.53 -9.14
CA GLU A 38 -6.14 -9.76 -8.60
C GLU A 38 -6.52 -9.99 -7.13
N PHE A 39 -6.58 -8.92 -6.33
CA PHE A 39 -6.98 -9.00 -4.93
C PHE A 39 -8.44 -9.44 -4.80
N VAL A 40 -9.35 -8.78 -5.52
CA VAL A 40 -10.79 -9.10 -5.51
C VAL A 40 -11.06 -10.52 -6.02
N ALA A 41 -10.38 -10.93 -7.10
CA ALA A 41 -10.52 -12.27 -7.66
C ALA A 41 -9.78 -13.36 -6.88
N LYS A 42 -8.98 -13.00 -5.87
CA LYS A 42 -8.09 -13.90 -5.12
C LYS A 42 -7.16 -14.73 -6.03
N SER A 43 -6.76 -14.18 -7.17
CA SER A 43 -6.05 -14.92 -8.22
C SER A 43 -4.52 -14.93 -8.09
N SER A 44 -3.96 -14.17 -7.14
CA SER A 44 -2.52 -14.11 -6.89
C SER A 44 -2.17 -13.95 -5.40
N PRO A 45 -2.60 -14.87 -4.52
CA PRO A 45 -2.36 -14.78 -3.07
C PRO A 45 -0.88 -14.82 -2.68
N GLN A 46 -0.01 -15.36 -3.55
CA GLN A 46 1.43 -15.44 -3.35
C GLN A 46 2.16 -14.08 -3.46
N LYS A 47 1.51 -13.05 -4.00
CA LYS A 47 2.10 -11.71 -4.11
C LYS A 47 2.19 -11.07 -2.73
N SER A 48 3.33 -10.49 -2.38
CA SER A 48 3.53 -9.85 -1.06
C SER A 48 2.54 -8.71 -0.81
N GLY A 49 2.13 -7.99 -1.87
CA GLY A 49 1.08 -6.98 -1.80
C GLY A 49 -0.28 -7.53 -1.36
N PHE A 50 -0.59 -8.80 -1.64
CA PHE A 50 -1.83 -9.42 -1.19
C PHE A 50 -1.84 -9.58 0.34
N ARG A 51 -0.77 -10.17 0.89
CA ARG A 51 -0.58 -10.35 2.34
C ARG A 51 -0.58 -9.01 3.07
N LYS A 52 0.08 -8.01 2.50
CA LYS A 52 0.14 -6.63 2.99
C LYS A 52 -1.26 -6.02 3.17
N ILE A 53 -2.16 -6.22 2.21
CA ILE A 53 -3.55 -5.75 2.29
C ILE A 53 -4.32 -6.50 3.39
N GLN A 54 -4.17 -7.83 3.47
CA GLN A 54 -4.85 -8.64 4.50
C GLN A 54 -4.42 -8.24 5.91
N GLU A 55 -3.12 -8.10 6.15
CA GLU A 55 -2.57 -7.70 7.44
C GLU A 55 -3.03 -6.30 7.85
N PHE A 56 -3.06 -5.35 6.91
CA PHE A 56 -3.51 -3.98 7.20
C PHE A 56 -5.02 -3.89 7.47
N CYS A 57 -5.84 -4.59 6.69
CA CYS A 57 -7.30 -4.54 6.78
C CYS A 57 -7.88 -5.54 7.80
N ASN A 58 -7.06 -6.39 8.40
CA ASN A 58 -7.49 -7.51 9.27
C ASN A 58 -8.51 -8.44 8.58
N LEU A 59 -8.20 -8.90 7.35
CA LEU A 59 -9.04 -9.73 6.48
C LEU A 59 -8.61 -11.20 6.39
#